data_AF-A0A524EH32-F1
#
_entry.id   AF-A0A524EH32-F1
#
_cell.length_a   1.000
_cell.length_b   1.000
_cell.length_c   1.000
_cell.angle_alpha   90.00
_cell.angle_beta   90.00
_cell.angle_gamma   90.00
#
_symmetry.space_group_name_H-M   'P 1'
#
loop_
_entity.id
_entity.type
_entity.pdbx_description
1 polymer ?
#
loop_
_entity_poly.entity_id
_entity_poly.type
_entity_poly.pdbx_seq_one_letter_code
_entity_poly.pdbx_strand_id
1 'polypeptide(L)' 'MSKHRHSSGKHQFFGSVKVGERGQIVIPAKARELFKIEAGDQLLVFGDINKGLGIIKASKLSHFASRFFNSIQKADE' A
#
# COMPACT_ATOMS: atom_id res chain seq x y z
N MET A 1 -31.23 -9.44 17.63
CA MET A 1 -30.33 -9.61 16.46
C MET A 1 -30.39 -8.36 15.58
N SER A 2 -29.37 -7.51 15.61
CA SER A 2 -29.27 -6.36 14.69
C SER A 2 -28.32 -6.70 13.53
N LYS A 3 -28.76 -6.34 12.33
CA LYS A 3 -28.22 -6.67 11.01
C LYS A 3 -26.73 -6.33 10.84
N HIS A 4 -26.04 -7.25 10.15
CA HIS A 4 -24.77 -7.06 9.45
C HIS A 4 -24.65 -5.68 8.78
N ARG A 5 -23.58 -4.96 9.08
CA ARG A 5 -23.02 -3.93 8.18
C ARG A 5 -21.60 -4.36 7.78
N HIS A 6 -21.47 -4.65 6.49
CA HIS A 6 -20.24 -4.94 5.76
C HIS A 6 -19.19 -3.83 5.94
N SER A 7 -17.96 -4.23 6.28
CA SER A 7 -16.71 -3.54 5.87
C SER A 7 -15.56 -4.57 5.72
N SER A 8 -15.90 -5.81 5.34
CA SER A 8 -14.93 -6.88 5.08
C SER A 8 -14.38 -6.74 3.66
N GLY A 9 -13.30 -5.98 3.45
CA GLY A 9 -12.59 -6.10 2.16
C GLY A 9 -11.52 -5.07 1.79
N LYS A 10 -11.35 -3.94 2.49
CA LYS A 10 -10.41 -2.89 2.03
C LYS A 10 -9.02 -2.94 2.66
N HIS A 11 -8.88 -3.51 3.85
CA HIS A 11 -7.61 -3.56 4.57
C HIS A 11 -7.31 -5.01 4.94
N GLN A 12 -6.29 -5.57 4.31
CA GLN A 12 -5.88 -6.95 4.52
C GLN A 12 -4.42 -6.97 4.96
N PHE A 13 -4.13 -7.69 6.05
CA PHE A 13 -2.77 -7.94 6.49
C PHE A 13 -2.17 -9.08 5.67
N PHE A 14 -0.98 -8.85 5.09
CA PHE A 14 -0.30 -9.83 4.23
C PHE A 14 0.88 -10.52 4.92
N GLY A 15 1.16 -10.19 6.18
CA GLY A 15 2.26 -10.74 6.97
C GLY A 15 3.20 -9.67 7.52
N SER A 16 4.05 -10.06 8.48
CA SER A 16 5.18 -9.26 8.94
C SER A 16 6.45 -9.69 8.20
N VAL A 17 7.30 -8.72 7.87
CA VAL A 17 8.56 -8.95 7.17
C VAL A 17 9.69 -8.23 7.89
N LYS A 18 10.91 -8.76 7.77
CA LYS A 18 12.11 -8.11 8.30
C LYS A 18 12.82 -7.35 7.18
N VAL A 19 13.48 -6.26 7.55
CA VAL A 19 14.37 -5.52 6.66
C VAL A 19 15.68 -6.29 6.55
N GLY A 20 16.13 -6.54 5.32
CA GLY A 20 17.42 -7.15 5.04
C GLY A 20 18.59 -6.17 5.24
N GLU A 21 19.82 -6.68 5.17
CA GLU A 21 21.04 -5.90 5.44
C GLU A 21 21.22 -4.67 4.56
N ARG A 22 20.62 -4.65 3.36
CA ARG A 22 20.70 -3.53 2.42
C ARG A 22 19.44 -2.66 2.43
N GLY A 23 18.61 -2.77 3.47
CA GLY A 23 17.36 -2.01 3.58
C GLY A 23 16.21 -2.56 2.73
N GLN A 24 16.36 -3.72 2.10
CA GLN A 24 15.32 -4.33 1.26
C GLN A 24 14.28 -5.08 2.08
N ILE A 25 13.04 -5.08 1.62
CA ILE A 25 11.97 -5.92 2.14
C ILE A 25 11.48 -6.88 1.05
N VAL A 26 11.06 -8.07 1.46
CA VAL A 26 10.39 -9.01 0.56
C VAL A 26 8.89 -8.74 0.59
N ILE A 27 8.30 -8.44 -0.56
CA ILE A 27 6.83 -8.30 -0.66
C ILE A 27 6.20 -9.70 -0.53
N PRO A 28 5.31 -9.94 0.45
CA PRO A 28 4.67 -11.24 0.64
C PRO A 28 4.01 -11.76 -0.64
N ALA A 29 4.12 -13.07 -0.90
CA ALA A 29 3.64 -13.68 -2.16
C ALA A 29 2.17 -13.36 -2.46
N LYS A 30 1.31 -13.45 -1.44
CA LYS A 30 -0.12 -13.13 -1.56
C LYS A 30 -0.39 -11.66 -1.93
N ALA A 31 0.44 -10.74 -1.43
CA ALA A 31 0.34 -9.33 -1.82
C ALA A 31 0.77 -9.14 -3.29
N ARG A 32 1.86 -9.81 -3.71
CA ARG A 32 2.30 -9.77 -5.11
C ARG A 32 1.22 -10.27 -6.07
N GLU A 33 0.57 -11.39 -5.74
CA GLU A 33 -0.53 -11.96 -6.51
C GLU A 33 -1.73 -11.01 -6.60
N LEU A 34 -2.23 -10.55 -5.45
CA LEU A 34 -3.43 -9.72 -5.39
C LEU A 34 -3.23 -8.35 -6.07
N PHE A 35 -2.08 -7.72 -5.86
CA PHE A 35 -1.76 -6.41 -6.45
C PHE A 35 -1.08 -6.51 -7.82
N LYS A 36 -0.89 -7.72 -8.35
CA LYS A 36 -0.23 -7.99 -9.65
C LYS A 36 1.12 -7.28 -9.77
N ILE A 37 1.96 -7.50 -8.76
CA ILE A 37 3.34 -7.00 -8.70
C ILE A 37 4.27 -8.09 -9.24
N GLU A 38 4.95 -7.77 -10.32
CA GLU A 38 5.81 -8.65 -11.09
C GLU A 38 7.23 -8.10 -11.18
N ALA A 39 8.20 -8.94 -11.58
CA ALA A 39 9.56 -8.50 -11.79
C ALA A 39 9.61 -7.45 -12.92
N GLY A 40 10.38 -6.37 -12.71
CA GLY A 40 10.44 -5.24 -13.64
C GLY A 40 9.39 -4.15 -13.40
N ASP A 41 8.40 -4.39 -12.53
CA ASP A 41 7.49 -3.33 -12.12
C ASP A 41 8.20 -2.22 -11.35
N GLN A 42 7.91 -0.98 -11.74
CA GLN A 42 8.29 0.18 -10.95
C GLN A 42 7.27 0.41 -9.84
N LEU A 43 7.74 0.33 -8.59
CA LEU A 43 6.99 0.68 -7.39
C LEU A 43 7.43 2.04 -6.88
N LEU A 44 6.46 2.87 -6.54
CA LEU A 44 6.67 4.15 -5.88
C LEU A 44 6.47 3.94 -4.37
N VAL A 45 7.43 4.42 -3.58
CA VAL A 45 7.39 4.37 -2.12
C VAL A 45 7.16 5.79 -1.62
N PHE A 46 6.14 5.96 -0.80
CA PHE A 46 5.76 7.22 -0.18
C PHE A 46 5.79 7.06 1.33
N GLY A 47 5.95 8.16 2.05
CA GLY A 47 6.00 8.14 3.50
C GLY A 47 5.47 9.42 4.09
N ASP A 48 4.78 9.27 5.21
CA ASP A 48 4.53 10.34 6.16
C ASP A 48 5.09 9.86 7.50
N ILE A 49 5.82 10.72 8.21
CA ILE A 49 6.55 10.33 9.42
C ILE A 49 5.60 9.82 10.52
N ASN A 50 4.39 10.37 10.59
CA ASN A 50 3.37 10.04 11.59
C ASN A 50 2.49 8.85 11.17
N LYS A 51 2.34 8.61 9.85
CA LYS A 51 1.43 7.57 9.31
C LYS A 51 2.15 6.34 8.77
N GLY A 52 3.45 6.42 8.51
CA GLY A 52 4.29 5.34 7.99
C GLY A 52 4.49 5.35 6.47
N LEU A 53 4.98 4.22 5.96
CA LEU A 53 5.31 4.04 4.53
C LEU A 53 4.17 3.37 3.75
N GLY A 54 3.92 3.87 2.54
CA GLY A 54 3.01 3.30 1.55
C GLY A 54 3.73 2.95 0.25
N ILE A 55 3.24 1.92 -0.46
CA ILE A 55 3.80 1.46 -1.73
C ILE A 55 2.67 1.38 -2.77
N ILE A 56 2.91 1.91 -3.97
CA ILE A 56 1.97 1.84 -5.11
C ILE A 56 2.70 1.54 -6.41
N LYS A 57 2.07 0.76 -7.29
CA LYS A 57 2.60 0.52 -8.64
C LYS A 57 2.50 1.79 -9.48
N ALA A 58 3.60 2.20 -10.12
CA ALA A 58 3.64 3.44 -10.91
C ALA A 58 2.54 3.51 -11.99
N SER A 59 2.23 2.37 -12.63
CA SER A 59 1.17 2.27 -13.65
C SER A 59 -0.25 2.55 -13.13
N LYS A 60 -0.46 2.57 -11.81
CA LYS A 60 -1.74 2.90 -11.17
C LYS A 60 -1.83 4.35 -10.73
N LEU A 61 -0.72 5.10 -10.76
CA LEU A 61 -0.67 6.47 -10.27
C LEU A 61 -1.65 7.38 -11.02
N SER A 62 -1.73 7.29 -12.35
CA SER A 62 -2.61 8.14 -13.16
C SER A 62 -4.09 8.02 -12.78
N HIS A 63 -4.55 6.83 -12.39
CA HIS A 63 -5.95 6.61 -12.00
C HIS A 63 -6.27 7.10 -10.58
N PHE A 64 -5.26 7.28 -9.74
CA PHE A 64 -5.42 7.61 -8.32
C PHE A 64 -4.73 8.90 -7.90
N ALA A 65 -4.02 9.60 -8.79
CA ALA A 65 -3.19 10.76 -8.48
C ALA A 65 -3.96 11.78 -7.62
N SER A 66 -5.13 12.24 -8.08
CA SER A 66 -5.92 13.24 -7.37
C SER A 66 -6.35 12.79 -5.97
N ARG A 67 -6.78 11.54 -5.81
CA ARG A 67 -7.21 11.00 -4.50
C ARG A 67 -6.03 10.73 -3.57
N PHE A 68 -4.92 10.26 -4.12
CA PHE A 68 -3.70 9.96 -3.39
C PHE A 68 -3.05 11.23 -2.86
N PHE A 69 -2.82 12.24 -3.72
CA PHE A 69 -2.23 13.52 -3.30
C PHE A 69 -3.10 14.23 -2.25
N ASN A 70 -4.42 14.21 -2.40
CA ASN A 70 -5.33 14.77 -1.39
C ASN A 70 -5.28 14.04 -0.03
N SER A 71 -4.93 12.74 -0.02
CA SER A 71 -4.79 11.96 1.21
C SER A 71 -3.45 12.18 1.91
N ILE A 72 -2.41 12.53 1.15
CA ILE A 72 -1.10 12.91 1.66
C ILE A 72 -1.15 14.37 2.19
N GLN A 73 -1.78 15.30 1.47
CA GLN A 73 -1.88 16.72 1.90
C GLN A 73 -2.67 16.94 3.20
N LYS A 74 -3.69 16.11 3.49
CA LYS A 74 -4.42 16.17 4.77
C LYS A 74 -3.64 15.61 5.97
N ALA A 75 -2.37 15.24 5.80
CA ALA A 75 -1.51 14.83 6.91
C ALA A 75 -0.74 16.00 7.54
N ASP A 76 -0.73 17.15 6.86
CA ASP A 76 0.00 18.36 7.27
C ASP A 76 -0.91 19.42 7.94
N GLU A 77 -2.16 19.07 8.29
CA GLU A 77 -3.08 19.81 9.18
C GLU A 77 -3.41 18.97 10.43
#